data_AF-A0A357L6V8-F1
#
_entry.id   AF-A0A357L6V8-F1
#
_cell.length_a   1.000
_cell.length_b   1.000
_cell.length_c   1.000
_cell.angle_alpha   90.00
_cell.angle_beta   90.00
_cell.angle_gamma   90.00
#
_symmetry.space_group_name_H-M   'P 1'
#
loop_
_entity.id
_entity.type
_entity.pdbx_description
1 polymer ?
#
loop_
_entity_poly.entity_id
_entity_poly.type
_entity_poly.pdbx_seq_one_letter_code
_entity_poly.pdbx_strand_id
1 'polypeptide(L)'
;DYIRSQLGDEIAAAVFDPATALQEWRGPFSSDYGEHLILVTARTPSRLAPLAEIEDVVRADAAEERRQAAIDDAIDKIIARYRVIDRLEGGGG
;
A
#
# COMPACT_ATOMS: atom_id res chain seq x y z
N ASP A 1 5.48 -0.32 -0.75
CA ASP A 1 4.39 -0.64 0.20
C ASP A 1 2.99 -0.62 -0.41
N TYR A 2 2.63 0.39 -1.23
CA TYR A 2 1.30 0.43 -1.86
C TYR A 2 0.92 -0.83 -2.65
N ILE A 3 1.75 -1.27 -3.61
CA ILE A 3 1.46 -2.49 -4.42
C ILE A 3 1.27 -3.73 -3.53
N ARG A 4 2.12 -3.89 -2.52
CA ARG A 4 2.03 -4.98 -1.55
C ARG A 4 0.68 -4.98 -0.82
N SER A 5 0.24 -3.82 -0.33
CA SER A 5 -1.02 -3.70 0.41
C SER A 5 -2.26 -3.98 -0.43
N GLN A 6 -2.20 -3.74 -1.74
CA GLN A 6 -3.35 -3.85 -2.64
C GLN A 6 -3.41 -5.20 -3.37
N LEU A 7 -2.24 -5.78 -3.67
CA LEU A 7 -2.12 -6.93 -4.58
C LEU A 7 -1.36 -8.11 -3.95
N GLY A 8 -0.86 -7.97 -2.73
CA GLY A 8 -0.13 -9.02 -2.02
C GLY A 8 1.36 -9.06 -2.31
N ASP A 9 2.05 -9.93 -1.56
CA ASP A 9 3.51 -10.02 -1.55
C ASP A 9 4.09 -10.62 -2.84
N GLU A 10 3.45 -11.65 -3.39
CA GLU A 10 3.94 -12.35 -4.58
C GLU A 10 3.95 -11.44 -5.82
N ILE A 11 2.88 -10.68 -6.02
CA ILE A 11 2.78 -9.72 -7.13
C ILE A 11 3.81 -8.60 -6.96
N ALA A 12 3.95 -8.07 -5.74
CA ALA A 12 4.96 -7.06 -5.47
C ALA A 12 6.38 -7.58 -5.79
N ALA A 13 6.72 -8.79 -5.37
CA ALA A 13 8.01 -9.40 -5.67
C ALA A 13 8.22 -9.55 -7.19
N ALA A 14 7.23 -10.05 -7.93
CA ALA A 14 7.32 -10.25 -9.37
C ALA A 14 7.49 -8.94 -10.16
N VAL A 15 6.78 -7.87 -9.79
CA VAL A 15 6.86 -6.57 -10.47
C VAL A 15 8.25 -5.93 -10.31
N PHE A 16 8.83 -6.02 -9.10
CA PHE A 16 10.11 -5.40 -8.78
C PHE A 16 11.34 -6.27 -9.09
N ASP A 17 11.15 -7.55 -9.44
CA ASP A 17 12.24 -8.42 -9.88
C ASP A 17 12.85 -7.92 -11.20
N PRO A 18 14.17 -7.59 -11.23
CA PRO A 18 14.87 -7.22 -12.46
C PRO A 18 14.81 -8.29 -13.55
N ALA A 19 14.71 -9.57 -13.19
CA ALA A 19 14.59 -10.69 -14.13
C ALA A 19 13.18 -10.81 -14.73
N THR A 20 12.21 -10.01 -14.27
CA THR A 20 10.88 -10.01 -14.87
C THR A 20 10.91 -9.38 -16.26
N ALA A 21 10.52 -10.19 -17.25
CA ALA A 21 10.39 -9.80 -18.64
C ALA A 21 9.34 -8.70 -18.80
N LEU A 22 9.64 -7.75 -19.70
CA LEU A 22 8.71 -6.70 -20.06
C LEU A 22 7.82 -7.17 -21.21
N GLN A 23 6.61 -6.63 -21.29
CA GLN A 23 5.63 -6.92 -22.36
C GLN A 23 5.21 -8.39 -22.44
N GLU A 24 5.34 -9.13 -21.33
CA GLU A 24 4.90 -10.53 -21.21
C GLU A 24 3.92 -10.67 -20.04
N TRP A 25 2.81 -11.36 -20.30
CA TRP A 25 1.83 -11.68 -19.26
C TRP A 25 2.37 -12.76 -18.33
N ARG A 26 2.25 -12.54 -17.02
CA ARG A 26 2.68 -13.49 -15.99
C ARG A 26 1.59 -13.75 -14.97
N GLY A 27 1.64 -14.95 -14.41
CA GLY A 27 0.71 -15.47 -13.40
C GLY A 27 0.15 -16.84 -13.80
N PRO A 28 -0.92 -17.29 -13.13
CA PRO A 28 -1.72 -16.53 -12.17
C PRO A 28 -1.00 -16.35 -10.82
N PHE A 29 -1.28 -15.23 -10.15
CA PHE A 29 -0.84 -14.94 -8.78
C PHE A 29 -2.05 -14.91 -7.86
N SER A 30 -1.99 -15.67 -6.77
CA SER A 30 -3.08 -15.77 -5.80
C SER A 30 -3.00 -14.63 -4.78
N SER A 31 -4.14 -14.00 -4.51
CA SER A 31 -4.32 -13.05 -3.41
C SER A 31 -5.60 -13.37 -2.63
N ASP A 32 -5.79 -12.71 -1.48
CA ASP A 32 -7.04 -12.81 -0.70
C ASP A 32 -8.29 -12.41 -1.50
N TYR A 33 -8.11 -11.68 -2.61
CA TYR A 33 -9.18 -11.21 -3.50
C TYR A 33 -9.36 -12.08 -4.76
N GLY A 34 -8.55 -13.14 -4.94
CA GLY A 34 -8.61 -14.05 -6.08
C GLY A 34 -7.33 -14.10 -6.91
N GLU A 35 -7.45 -14.48 -8.17
CA GLU A 35 -6.32 -14.70 -9.08
C GLU A 35 -6.05 -13.49 -9.99
N HIS A 36 -4.79 -13.10 -10.12
CA HIS A 36 -4.38 -11.95 -10.93
C HIS A 36 -3.31 -12.30 -11.96
N LEU A 37 -3.36 -11.60 -13.10
CA LEU A 37 -2.32 -11.59 -14.13
C LEU A 37 -1.67 -10.21 -14.18
N ILE A 38 -0.36 -10.17 -14.37
CA ILE A 38 0.40 -8.91 -14.46
C ILE A 38 1.11 -8.80 -15.81
N LEU A 39 1.19 -7.58 -16.32
CA LEU A 39 1.96 -7.19 -17.50
C LEU A 39 2.85 -6.01 -17.13
N VAL A 40 4.16 -6.23 -17.05
CA VAL A 40 5.11 -5.14 -16.79
C VAL A 40 5.43 -4.47 -18.12
N THR A 41 4.93 -3.25 -18.33
CA THR A 41 5.06 -2.56 -19.62
C THR A 41 6.40 -1.84 -19.77
N ALA A 42 6.91 -1.28 -18.68
CA ALA A 42 8.18 -0.56 -18.62
C ALA A 42 8.78 -0.66 -17.21
N ARG A 43 10.11 -0.53 -17.12
CA ARG A 43 10.83 -0.42 -15.86
C ARG A 43 11.82 0.73 -15.94
N THR A 44 11.66 1.70 -15.05
CA THR A 44 12.55 2.85 -14.96
C THR A 44 13.53 2.62 -13.82
N PRO A 45 14.85 2.72 -14.04
CA PRO A 45 15.84 2.63 -12.96
C PRO A 45 15.55 3.69 -11.90
N SER A 46 15.63 3.30 -10.62
CA SER A 46 15.56 4.29 -9.54
C SER A 46 16.78 5.22 -9.63
N ARG A 47 16.52 6.52 -9.64
CA ARG A 47 17.54 7.55 -9.45
C ARG A 47 17.18 8.37 -8.21
N LEU A 48 18.19 8.79 -7.47
CA LEU A 48 18.01 9.81 -6.45
C LEU A 48 17.98 11.17 -7.16
N ALA A 49 16.79 11.74 -7.29
CA ALA A 49 16.65 13.11 -7.76
C ALA A 49 17.19 14.07 -6.67
N PRO A 50 17.92 15.14 -7.02
CA PRO A 50 18.21 16.23 -6.10
C PRO A 50 16.93 16.76 -5.46
N LEU A 51 16.98 17.09 -4.17
CA LEU A 51 15.80 17.62 -3.45
C LEU A 51 15.20 18.84 -4.15
N ALA A 52 16.04 19.69 -4.74
CA ALA A 52 15.60 20.87 -5.49
C ALA A 52 14.69 20.54 -6.71
N GLU A 53 14.78 19.33 -7.27
CA GLU A 53 13.90 18.90 -8.38
C GLU A 53 12.53 18.42 -7.90
N ILE A 54 12.40 18.02 -6.64
CA ILE A 54 11.20 17.34 -6.10
C ILE A 54 10.66 18.00 -4.83
N GLU A 55 11.14 19.19 -4.47
CA GLU A 55 10.80 19.86 -3.21
C GLU A 55 9.30 20.07 -3.05
N ASP A 56 8.62 20.49 -4.13
CA ASP A 56 7.17 20.74 -4.11
C ASP A 56 6.38 19.46 -3.87
N VAL A 57 6.80 18.34 -4.48
CA VAL A 57 6.18 17.02 -4.29
C VAL A 57 6.38 16.56 -2.86
N VAL A 58 7.61 16.61 -2.36
CA VAL A 58 7.94 16.24 -0.96
C VAL A 58 7.16 17.09 0.04
N ARG A 59 6.99 18.39 -0.24
CA ARG A 59 6.22 19.30 0.60
C ARG A 59 4.73 18.96 0.61
N ALA A 60 4.16 18.61 -0.54
CA ALA A 60 2.77 18.18 -0.65
C ALA A 60 2.53 16.86 0.10
N ASP A 61 3.40 15.87 -0.12
CA ASP A 61 3.32 14.57 0.56
C ASP A 61 3.44 14.73 2.09
N ALA A 62 4.41 15.53 2.56
CA ALA A 62 4.57 15.80 3.98
C ALA A 62 3.37 16.56 4.59
N ALA A 63 2.70 17.41 3.82
CA ALA A 63 1.48 18.08 4.27
C ALA A 63 0.32 17.09 4.39
N GLU A 64 0.21 16.15 3.46
CA GLU A 64 -0.81 15.12 3.47
C GLU A 64 -0.61 14.12 4.61
N GLU A 65 0.63 13.67 4.82
CA GLU A 65 0.98 12.78 5.93
C GLU A 65 0.61 13.40 7.29
N ARG A 66 0.90 14.69 7.49
CA ARG A 66 0.49 15.41 8.71
C ARG A 66 -1.04 15.50 8.84
N ARG A 67 -1.74 15.69 7.72
CA ARG A 67 -3.21 15.75 7.73
C ARG A 67 -3.79 14.40 8.15
N GLN A 68 -3.30 13.30 7.58
CA GLN A 68 -3.75 11.96 7.91
C GLN A 68 -3.47 11.63 9.38
N ALA A 69 -2.26 11.93 9.87
CA ALA A 69 -1.91 11.71 11.27
C ALA A 69 -2.82 12.51 12.24
N ALA A 70 -3.22 13.74 11.86
CA ALA A 70 -4.13 14.54 12.66
C ALA A 70 -5.56 13.97 12.67
N ILE A 71 -6.01 13.38 11.56
CA ILE A 71 -7.31 12.70 11.47
C ILE A 71 -7.30 11.46 12.37
N ASP A 72 -6.25 10.65 12.28
CA ASP A 72 -6.13 9.42 13.06
C ASP A 72 -6.11 9.72 14.57
N ASP A 73 -5.33 10.72 15.01
CA ASP A 73 -5.32 11.17 16.41
C ASP A 73 -6.69 11.71 16.88
N ALA A 74 -7.42 12.40 15.99
CA ALA A 74 -8.77 12.86 16.31
C ALA A 74 -9.75 11.68 16.48
N ILE A 75 -9.65 10.67 15.61
CA ILE A 75 -10.44 9.45 15.71
C ILE A 75 -10.12 8.71 17.02
N ASP A 76 -8.84 8.54 17.34
CA ASP A 76 -8.39 7.86 18.56
C ASP A 76 -8.93 8.56 19.82
N LYS A 77 -8.88 9.90 19.86
CA LYS A 77 -9.44 10.69 20.96
C LYS A 77 -10.95 10.54 21.12
N ILE A 78 -11.67 10.34 20.02
CA ILE A 78 -13.12 10.07 20.05
C ILE A 78 -13.33 8.66 20.58
N ILE A 79 -12.68 7.64 20.01
CA ILE A 79 -12.80 6.24 20.42
C ILE A 79 -12.47 6.06 21.90
N ALA A 80 -11.45 6.74 22.43
CA ALA A 80 -11.07 6.65 23.84
C ALA A 80 -12.20 7.04 24.82
N ARG A 81 -13.21 7.80 24.38
CA ARG A 81 -14.38 8.18 25.18
C ARG A 81 -15.48 7.12 25.17
N TYR A 82 -15.42 6.17 24.24
CA TYR A 82 -16.40 5.10 24.09
C TYR A 82 -15.80 3.77 24.54
N ARG A 83 -16.59 2.99 25.28
CA ARG A 83 -16.24 1.60 25.57
C ARG A 83 -16.64 0.76 24.36
N VAL A 84 -15.67 0.45 23.49
CA VAL A 84 -15.89 -0.50 22.38
C VAL A 84 -16.14 -1.87 23.00
N ILE A 85 -17.35 -2.39 22.84
CA ILE A 85 -17.73 -3.75 23.22
C ILE A 85 -17.74 -4.55 21.92
N ASP A 86 -16.67 -5.30 21.69
CA ASP A 86 -16.61 -6.24 20.58
C ASP A 86 -17.52 -7.42 20.91
N ARG A 87 -18.74 -7.45 20.35
CA ARG A 87 -19.66 -8.58 20.53
C ARG A 87 -19.30 -9.67 19.53
N LEU A 88 -18.11 -10.21 19.68
CA LEU A 88 -17.68 -11.45 19.03
C LEU A 88 -17.06 -12.41 20.03
N GLU A 89 -17.63 -12.52 21.24
CA GLU A 89 -17.59 -13.78 21.98
C GLU A 89 -18.96 -14.09 22.57
N GLY A 90 -19.56 -15.19 22.11
CA GLY A 90 -20.83 -15.70 22.62
C GLY A 90 -21.51 -16.64 21.64
N GLY A 91 -20.97 -17.85 21.47
CA GLY A 91 -21.65 -18.89 20.69
C GLY A 91 -20.93 -20.23 20.59
N GLY A 92 -20.35 -20.72 21.68
CA GLY A 92 -20.07 -22.15 21.82
C GLY A 92 -21.37 -22.91 22.10
N GLY A 93 -21.61 -23.96 21.34
CA GLY A 93 -22.68 -24.94 21.48
C GLY A 93 -22.49 -26.07 20.49
#